data_AF-A0A928HQX8-F1
#
_entry.id   AF-A0A928HQX8-F1
#
_cell.length_a   1.000
_cell.length_b   1.000
_cell.length_c   1.000
_cell.angle_alpha   90.00
_cell.angle_beta   90.00
_cell.angle_gamma   90.00
#
_symmetry.space_group_name_H-M   'P 1'
#
loop_
_entity.id
_entity.type
_entity.pdbx_description
1 polymer ?
#
loop_
_entity_poly.entity_id
_entity_poly.type
_entity_poly.pdbx_seq_one_letter_code
_entity_poly.pdbx_strand_id
1 'polypeptide(L)'
;MKKQPKATKKAQYCITHTPAQRFWGIMAFAALFICGVMVGMGLNNNPHYGKNVAHASENPAPTETATVDSGKQTCTLIEESLLVRLPEGDEFASSYDRIERAKIYANLSERGCAENAQKYHDLAKQELAIARALQDDEFSQTDTIEVVETYKRLNMQAAAEEIFETAKKLTNPTIDFILAVEQIINEQ
;
A
#
# COMPACT_ATOMS: atom_id res chain seq x y z
N MET A 1 -35.32 24.20 -52.04
CA MET A 1 -34.77 23.28 -51.03
C MET A 1 -34.71 21.86 -51.58
N LYS A 2 -33.52 21.28 -51.78
CA LYS A 2 -33.22 19.83 -51.73
C LYS A 2 -31.69 19.68 -51.68
N LYS A 3 -31.21 19.01 -50.63
CA LYS A 3 -29.82 18.92 -50.19
C LYS A 3 -29.04 17.90 -51.04
N GLN A 4 -27.79 18.22 -51.37
CA GLN A 4 -26.75 17.28 -51.80
C GLN A 4 -25.88 16.87 -50.58
N PRO A 5 -25.34 15.63 -50.54
CA PRO A 5 -24.67 15.07 -49.36
C PRO A 5 -23.20 15.52 -49.26
N LYS A 6 -22.75 15.85 -48.04
CA LYS A 6 -21.32 16.12 -47.75
C LYS A 6 -20.65 14.84 -47.26
N ALA A 7 -19.63 14.41 -48.02
CA ALA A 7 -18.76 13.29 -47.70
C ALA A 7 -17.90 13.56 -46.45
N THR A 8 -17.82 12.58 -45.56
CA THR A 8 -16.92 12.48 -44.41
C THR A 8 -15.47 12.26 -44.86
N LYS A 9 -14.55 13.15 -44.46
CA LYS A 9 -13.09 12.93 -44.53
C LYS A 9 -12.60 12.43 -43.17
N LYS A 10 -11.92 11.28 -43.17
CA LYS A 10 -11.20 10.75 -41.99
C LYS A 10 -9.94 11.58 -41.77
N ALA A 11 -9.76 12.12 -40.56
CA ALA A 11 -8.52 12.79 -40.16
C ALA A 11 -7.51 11.73 -39.71
N GLN A 12 -6.44 11.57 -40.47
CA GLN A 12 -5.29 10.75 -40.11
C GLN A 12 -4.22 11.69 -39.54
N TYR A 13 -4.00 11.59 -38.23
CA TYR A 13 -2.96 12.35 -37.53
C TYR A 13 -1.60 11.73 -37.83
N CYS A 14 -0.79 12.41 -38.65
CA CYS A 14 0.64 12.15 -38.75
C CYS A 14 1.35 12.94 -37.64
N ILE A 15 1.96 12.25 -36.68
CA ILE A 15 2.86 12.85 -35.69
C ILE A 15 4.15 13.22 -36.42
N THR A 16 4.32 14.49 -36.74
CA THR A 16 5.58 15.03 -37.25
C THR A 16 6.51 15.32 -36.08
N HIS A 17 7.51 14.44 -35.88
CA HIS A 17 8.58 14.66 -34.91
C HIS A 17 9.49 15.79 -35.41
N THR A 18 9.58 16.89 -34.67
CA THR A 18 10.53 17.97 -34.92
C THR A 18 11.86 17.70 -34.19
N PRO A 19 13.01 18.09 -34.77
CA PRO A 19 14.34 17.72 -34.25
C PRO A 19 14.74 18.37 -32.92
N ALA A 20 13.93 19.29 -32.37
CA ALA A 20 14.25 20.02 -31.14
C ALA A 20 14.06 19.21 -29.83
N GLN A 21 13.34 18.09 -29.85
CA GLN A 21 13.04 17.31 -28.64
C GLN A 21 14.18 16.40 -28.15
N ARG A 22 15.24 16.19 -28.95
CA ARG A 22 16.34 15.27 -28.58
C ARG A 22 17.31 15.87 -27.55
N PHE A 23 17.37 17.19 -27.43
CA PHE A 23 18.32 17.86 -26.55
C PHE A 23 17.87 17.97 -25.09
N TRP A 24 16.57 18.06 -24.83
CA TRP A 24 16.05 18.19 -23.46
C TRP A 24 16.16 16.89 -22.66
N GLY A 25 16.04 15.72 -23.30
CA GLY A 25 16.16 14.43 -22.61
C GLY A 25 17.57 14.15 -22.07
N ILE A 26 18.62 14.59 -22.76
CA ILE A 26 20.01 14.29 -22.38
C ILE A 26 20.46 15.11 -21.16
N MET A 27 19.97 16.36 -21.01
CA MET A 27 20.31 17.20 -19.86
C MET A 27 19.69 16.69 -18.54
N ALA A 28 18.54 16.01 -18.59
CA ALA A 28 17.91 15.42 -17.41
C ALA A 28 18.72 14.22 -16.85
N PHE A 29 19.33 13.41 -17.71
CA PHE A 29 20.14 12.25 -17.28
C PHE A 29 21.48 12.66 -16.65
N ALA A 30 22.09 13.75 -17.11
CA ALA A 30 23.36 14.24 -16.54
C ALA A 30 23.19 14.79 -15.10
N ALA A 31 22.05 15.43 -14.81
CA ALA A 31 21.78 15.98 -13.47
C ALA A 31 21.56 14.89 -12.40
N LEU A 32 20.94 13.76 -12.76
CA LEU A 32 20.73 12.63 -11.83
C LEU A 32 22.03 11.90 -11.47
N PHE A 33 22.99 11.83 -12.40
CA PHE A 33 24.26 11.12 -12.17
C PHE A 33 25.18 11.88 -11.20
N ILE A 34 25.17 13.22 -11.21
CA ILE A 34 25.99 14.03 -10.30
C ILE A 34 25.48 13.99 -8.86
N CYS A 35 24.16 13.97 -8.64
CA CYS A 35 23.58 13.81 -7.30
C CYS A 35 23.81 12.40 -6.72
N GLY A 36 23.79 11.35 -7.55
CA GLY A 36 24.03 9.98 -7.09
C GLY A 36 25.45 9.73 -6.57
N VAL A 37 26.47 10.35 -7.17
CA VAL A 37 27.88 10.13 -6.79
C VAL A 37 28.24 10.82 -5.46
N MET A 38 27.62 11.96 -5.12
CA MET A 38 27.87 12.66 -3.86
C MET A 38 27.32 11.92 -2.63
N VAL A 39 26.22 11.17 -2.77
CA VAL A 39 25.66 10.36 -1.66
C VAL A 39 26.53 9.12 -1.38
N GLY A 40 27.22 8.58 -2.40
CA GLY A 40 28.09 7.40 -2.27
C GLY A 40 29.41 7.64 -1.53
N MET A 41 29.97 8.86 -1.56
CA MET A 41 31.24 9.17 -0.87
C MET A 41 31.07 9.63 0.59
N GLY A 42 29.85 9.98 1.02
CA GLY A 42 29.60 10.49 2.38
C GLY A 42 29.48 9.42 3.49
N LEU A 43 29.32 8.14 3.14
CA LEU A 43 29.15 7.04 4.11
C LEU A 43 30.45 6.27 4.43
N ASN A 44 31.59 6.62 3.81
CA ASN A 44 32.85 5.88 3.94
C ASN A 44 33.84 6.47 4.96
N ASN A 45 33.37 7.01 6.08
CA ASN A 45 34.27 7.62 7.06
C ASN A 45 33.90 7.33 8.52
N ASN A 46 33.64 6.06 8.85
CA ASN A 46 33.61 5.62 10.24
C ASN A 46 34.80 4.67 10.54
N PRO A 47 35.79 5.07 11.37
CA PRO A 47 37.03 4.33 11.59
C PRO A 47 36.90 3.27 12.71
N HIS A 48 35.80 2.54 12.77
CA HIS A 48 35.59 1.50 13.77
C HIS A 48 35.04 0.22 13.16
N TYR A 49 35.84 -0.51 12.38
CA TYR A 49 35.76 -1.97 12.35
C TYR A 49 37.05 -2.58 11.75
N GLY A 50 38.16 -2.38 12.47
CA GLY A 50 39.43 -3.05 12.19
C GLY A 50 39.69 -4.15 13.21
N LYS A 51 39.21 -5.37 12.95
CA LYS A 51 39.84 -6.62 13.37
C LYS A 51 39.09 -7.81 12.80
N ASN A 52 39.62 -8.37 11.72
CA ASN A 52 40.06 -9.76 11.60
C ASN A 52 40.51 -9.99 10.16
N VAL A 53 41.83 -10.01 9.96
CA VAL A 53 42.46 -10.49 8.73
C VAL A 53 43.18 -11.78 9.10
N ALA A 54 42.77 -12.87 8.46
CA ALA A 54 43.43 -14.20 8.36
C ALA A 54 42.33 -15.17 7.87
N HIS A 55 42.43 -15.96 6.82
CA HIS A 55 43.53 -16.38 5.94
C HIS A 55 42.90 -16.91 4.62
N ALA A 56 43.66 -16.86 3.53
CA ALA A 56 43.74 -17.81 2.42
C ALA A 56 42.47 -18.61 2.03
N SER A 57 41.91 -18.38 0.85
CA SER A 57 42.22 -19.13 -0.37
C SER A 57 41.94 -20.64 -0.28
N GLU A 58 40.74 -21.07 -0.67
CA GLU A 58 40.52 -22.17 -1.63
C GLU A 58 39.02 -22.25 -1.96
N ASN A 59 38.69 -22.24 -3.26
CA ASN A 59 37.37 -22.67 -3.71
C ASN A 59 37.26 -24.17 -3.44
N PRO A 60 36.12 -24.66 -2.91
CA PRO A 60 35.36 -25.57 -3.76
C PRO A 60 33.83 -25.43 -3.66
N ALA A 61 33.20 -25.56 -4.82
CA ALA A 61 31.83 -26.01 -5.11
C ALA A 61 30.62 -25.24 -4.54
N PRO A 62 29.59 -24.96 -5.37
CA PRO A 62 28.36 -24.33 -4.93
C PRO A 62 27.56 -25.34 -4.11
N THR A 63 27.55 -25.18 -2.79
CA THR A 63 26.63 -25.91 -1.91
C THR A 63 25.33 -25.13 -1.87
N GLU A 64 24.36 -25.55 -2.68
CA GLU A 64 22.96 -25.10 -2.65
C GLU A 64 22.31 -25.47 -1.31
N THR A 65 22.49 -24.67 -0.25
CA THR A 65 21.62 -24.74 0.95
C THR A 65 21.56 -23.42 1.71
N ALA A 66 21.43 -22.29 1.02
CA ALA A 66 21.29 -20.97 1.66
C ALA A 66 20.29 -20.07 0.92
N THR A 67 19.03 -20.51 0.77
CA THR A 67 18.02 -19.68 0.08
C THR A 67 16.66 -19.61 0.76
N VAL A 68 16.43 -20.32 1.87
CA VAL A 68 15.09 -20.35 2.51
C VAL A 68 14.99 -19.40 3.73
N ASP A 69 16.10 -19.03 4.37
CA ASP A 69 16.09 -18.28 5.64
C ASP A 69 16.27 -16.75 5.44
N SER A 70 17.15 -16.32 4.53
CA SER A 70 17.44 -14.89 4.33
C SER A 70 16.23 -14.08 3.84
N GLY A 71 15.34 -14.69 3.04
CA GLY A 71 14.12 -14.04 2.55
C GLY A 71 13.09 -13.82 3.66
N LYS A 72 12.94 -14.77 4.57
CA LYS A 72 12.04 -14.67 5.73
C LYS A 72 12.53 -13.61 6.70
N GLN A 73 13.82 -13.62 7.03
CA GLN A 73 14.43 -12.61 7.89
C GLN A 73 14.32 -11.21 7.30
N THR A 74 14.48 -11.05 5.98
CA THR A 74 14.32 -9.75 5.32
C THR A 74 12.88 -9.26 5.38
N CYS A 75 11.90 -10.14 5.18
CA CYS A 75 10.49 -9.79 5.29
C CYS A 75 10.15 -9.28 6.70
N THR A 76 10.56 -10.00 7.74
CA THR A 76 10.28 -9.61 9.13
C THR A 76 10.89 -8.25 9.48
N LEU A 77 12.12 -7.98 9.04
CA LEU A 77 12.77 -6.69 9.27
C LEU A 77 12.04 -5.53 8.58
N ILE A 78 11.49 -5.76 7.38
CA ILE A 78 10.68 -4.76 6.67
C ILE A 78 9.40 -4.50 7.45
N GLU A 79 8.69 -5.53 7.89
CA GLU A 79 7.49 -5.38 8.69
C GLU A 79 7.75 -4.58 9.97
N GLU A 80 8.78 -4.94 10.74
CA GLU A 80 9.15 -4.21 11.96
C GLU A 80 9.42 -2.73 11.67
N SER A 81 10.10 -2.43 10.55
CA SER A 81 10.34 -1.04 10.14
C SER A 81 9.05 -0.31 9.75
N LEU A 82 8.09 -0.99 9.14
CA LEU A 82 6.78 -0.43 8.80
C LEU A 82 5.95 -0.18 10.06
N LEU A 83 6.03 -1.06 11.06
CA LEU A 83 5.29 -0.92 12.32
C LEU A 83 5.70 0.32 13.12
N VAL A 84 6.96 0.75 13.04
CA VAL A 84 7.43 2.01 13.68
C VAL A 84 6.70 3.25 13.15
N ARG A 85 6.12 3.17 11.95
CA ARG A 85 5.39 4.28 11.32
C ARG A 85 3.88 4.22 11.56
N LEU A 86 3.39 3.22 12.27
CA LEU A 86 1.98 3.18 12.65
C LEU A 86 1.64 4.41 13.50
N PRO A 87 0.44 5.00 13.33
CA PRO A 87 -0.08 5.98 14.27
C PRO A 87 -0.02 5.37 15.68
N GLU A 88 0.57 6.08 16.65
CA GLU A 88 0.75 5.55 18.00
C GLU A 88 -0.60 5.06 18.56
N GLY A 89 -0.60 3.85 19.11
CA GLY A 89 -1.78 3.21 19.70
C GLY A 89 -2.04 3.68 21.13
N ASP A 90 -1.81 4.95 21.42
CA ASP A 90 -1.98 5.49 22.76
C ASP A 90 -3.46 5.54 23.18
N GLU A 91 -3.67 5.89 24.45
CA GLU A 91 -5.00 5.95 25.08
C GLU A 91 -5.90 7.03 24.46
N PHE A 92 -5.35 7.94 23.65
CA PHE A 92 -6.07 9.05 23.02
C PHE A 92 -6.32 8.87 21.52
N ALA A 93 -5.87 7.76 20.93
CA ALA A 93 -6.06 7.51 19.51
C ALA A 93 -7.56 7.48 19.14
N SER A 94 -7.93 8.30 18.16
CA SER A 94 -9.30 8.48 17.71
C SER A 94 -9.85 7.24 16.98
N SER A 95 -11.17 7.17 16.78
CA SER A 95 -11.80 6.14 15.93
C SER A 95 -11.14 6.08 14.54
N TYR A 96 -10.86 7.24 13.95
CA TYR A 96 -10.17 7.35 12.67
C TYR A 96 -8.77 6.71 12.71
N ASP A 97 -7.96 7.00 13.72
CA ASP A 97 -6.62 6.42 13.87
C ASP A 97 -6.67 4.89 14.02
N ARG A 98 -7.72 4.39 14.67
CA ARG A 98 -7.98 2.94 14.83
C ARG A 98 -8.32 2.30 13.48
N ILE A 99 -9.14 2.94 12.64
CA ILE A 99 -9.46 2.48 11.28
C ILE A 99 -8.19 2.44 10.41
N GLU A 100 -7.37 3.49 10.46
CA GLU A 100 -6.10 3.55 9.71
C GLU A 100 -5.14 2.43 10.12
N ARG A 101 -5.00 2.15 11.42
CA ARG A 101 -4.22 0.99 11.88
C ARG A 101 -4.79 -0.33 11.40
N ALA A 102 -6.11 -0.50 11.44
CA ALA A 102 -6.75 -1.71 10.94
C ALA A 102 -6.45 -1.94 9.45
N LYS A 103 -6.47 -0.89 8.63
CA LYS A 103 -6.11 -0.95 7.20
C LYS A 103 -4.66 -1.41 7.00
N ILE A 104 -3.73 -0.87 7.80
CA ILE A 104 -2.32 -1.27 7.74
C ILE A 104 -2.15 -2.73 8.12
N TYR A 105 -2.78 -3.17 9.21
CA TYR A 105 -2.73 -4.58 9.63
C TYR A 105 -3.39 -5.52 8.62
N ALA A 106 -4.53 -5.15 8.03
CA ALA A 106 -5.15 -5.94 6.96
C ALA A 106 -4.20 -6.08 5.75
N ASN A 107 -3.54 -4.99 5.33
CA ASN A 107 -2.50 -5.03 4.29
C ASN A 107 -1.34 -5.97 4.64
N LEU A 108 -0.84 -5.91 5.88
CA LEU A 108 0.24 -6.80 6.34
C LEU A 108 -0.23 -8.26 6.42
N SER A 109 -1.50 -8.52 6.74
CA SER A 109 -2.03 -9.88 6.79
C SER A 109 -2.09 -10.54 5.41
N GLU A 110 -2.34 -9.76 4.35
CA GLU A 110 -2.45 -10.25 2.97
C GLU A 110 -1.11 -10.35 2.25
N ARG A 111 -0.21 -9.39 2.50
CA ARG A 111 1.00 -9.17 1.69
C ARG A 111 2.30 -9.23 2.49
N GLY A 112 2.20 -9.27 3.82
CA GLY A 112 3.33 -9.39 4.70
C GLY A 112 3.89 -10.81 4.74
N CYS A 113 4.69 -11.09 5.77
CA CYS A 113 5.28 -12.38 5.99
C CYS A 113 4.20 -13.39 6.37
N ALA A 114 4.20 -14.54 5.70
CA ALA A 114 3.19 -15.57 5.89
C ALA A 114 3.11 -16.05 7.36
N GLU A 115 4.24 -16.04 8.08
CA GLU A 115 4.34 -16.41 9.49
C GLU A 115 3.56 -15.46 10.41
N ASN A 116 3.40 -14.19 10.01
CA ASN A 116 2.74 -13.14 10.79
C ASN A 116 1.33 -12.81 10.27
N ALA A 117 0.90 -13.41 9.15
CA ALA A 117 -0.37 -13.09 8.51
C ALA A 117 -1.56 -13.14 9.49
N GLN A 118 -1.65 -14.23 10.28
CA GLN A 118 -2.72 -14.39 11.26
C GLN A 118 -2.65 -13.35 12.39
N LYS A 119 -1.43 -13.03 12.87
CA LYS A 119 -1.23 -11.99 13.90
C LYS A 119 -1.81 -10.66 13.44
N TYR A 120 -1.51 -10.23 12.21
CA TYR A 120 -2.03 -8.97 11.70
C TYR A 120 -3.52 -9.04 11.36
N HIS A 121 -4.02 -10.20 10.93
CA HIS A 121 -5.45 -10.41 10.76
C HIS A 121 -6.22 -10.14 12.06
N ASP A 122 -5.73 -10.68 13.18
CA ASP A 122 -6.36 -10.51 14.49
C ASP A 122 -6.18 -9.09 15.05
N LEU A 123 -5.03 -8.45 14.82
CA LEU A 123 -4.83 -7.04 15.18
C LEU A 123 -5.75 -6.11 14.38
N ALA A 124 -5.95 -6.36 13.09
CA ALA A 124 -6.87 -5.57 12.27
C ALA A 124 -8.30 -5.65 12.80
N LYS A 125 -8.78 -6.85 13.16
CA LYS A 125 -10.08 -7.03 13.80
C LYS A 125 -10.20 -6.27 15.12
N GLN A 126 -9.16 -6.36 15.95
CA GLN A 126 -9.15 -5.70 17.25
C GLN A 126 -9.27 -4.18 17.08
N GLU A 127 -8.50 -3.59 16.17
CA GLU A 127 -8.55 -2.14 15.92
C GLU A 127 -9.90 -1.69 15.38
N LEU A 128 -10.53 -2.45 14.47
CA LEU A 128 -11.90 -2.16 14.01
C LEU A 128 -12.92 -2.26 15.15
N ALA A 129 -12.81 -3.26 16.03
CA ALA A 129 -13.70 -3.40 17.18
C ALA A 129 -13.57 -2.21 18.14
N ILE A 130 -12.35 -1.69 18.35
CA ILE A 130 -12.13 -0.49 19.16
C ILE A 130 -12.69 0.75 18.46
N ALA A 131 -12.48 0.91 17.16
CA ALA A 131 -13.04 2.03 16.39
C ALA A 131 -14.57 2.08 16.52
N ARG A 132 -15.23 0.93 16.35
CA ARG A 132 -16.68 0.75 16.54
C ARG A 132 -17.13 1.18 17.92
N ALA A 133 -16.42 0.74 18.97
CA ALA A 133 -16.74 1.10 20.34
C ALA A 133 -16.53 2.59 20.68
N LEU A 134 -15.65 3.30 19.95
CA LEU A 134 -15.40 4.73 20.18
C LEU A 134 -16.43 5.64 19.51
N GLN A 135 -17.05 5.18 18.41
CA GLN A 135 -18.03 5.95 17.64
C GLN A 135 -19.45 5.39 17.72
N ASP A 136 -19.69 4.32 18.50
CA ASP A 136 -20.99 3.65 18.59
C ASP A 136 -21.61 3.32 17.23
N ASP A 137 -20.76 2.89 16.28
CA ASP A 137 -21.12 2.64 14.87
C ASP A 137 -21.66 3.87 14.08
N GLU A 138 -21.57 5.09 14.63
CA GLU A 138 -21.86 6.37 13.96
C GLU A 138 -20.67 6.87 13.13
N PHE A 139 -20.31 6.10 12.12
CA PHE A 139 -19.23 6.45 11.19
C PHE A 139 -19.68 7.49 10.15
N SER A 140 -18.74 8.32 9.70
CA SER A 140 -18.98 9.10 8.47
C SER A 140 -19.13 8.15 7.26
N GLN A 141 -19.68 8.63 6.14
CA GLN A 141 -19.77 7.81 4.93
C GLN A 141 -18.40 7.29 4.49
N THR A 142 -17.37 8.15 4.52
CA THR A 142 -16.00 7.75 4.18
C THR A 142 -15.49 6.66 5.11
N ASP A 143 -15.62 6.86 6.43
CA ASP A 143 -15.15 5.88 7.42
C ASP A 143 -15.92 4.56 7.30
N THR A 144 -17.22 4.62 7.01
CA THR A 144 -18.05 3.42 6.79
C THR A 144 -17.53 2.60 5.60
N ILE A 145 -17.20 3.26 4.49
CA ILE A 145 -16.62 2.59 3.30
C ILE A 145 -15.31 1.90 3.69
N GLU A 146 -14.44 2.59 4.41
CA GLU A 146 -13.14 2.05 4.82
C GLU A 146 -13.27 0.87 5.78
N VAL A 147 -14.17 0.95 6.75
CA VAL A 147 -14.47 -0.14 7.69
C VAL A 147 -15.02 -1.35 6.95
N VAL A 148 -16.00 -1.14 6.05
CA VAL A 148 -16.59 -2.22 5.25
C VAL A 148 -15.57 -2.87 4.32
N GLU A 149 -14.77 -2.08 3.62
CA GLU A 149 -13.69 -2.59 2.76
C GLU A 149 -12.67 -3.38 3.58
N THR A 150 -12.28 -2.88 4.76
CA THR A 150 -11.34 -3.59 5.63
C THR A 150 -11.93 -4.90 6.15
N TYR A 151 -13.21 -4.95 6.54
CA TYR A 151 -13.87 -6.21 6.92
C TYR A 151 -13.94 -7.20 5.76
N LYS A 152 -14.22 -6.74 4.53
CA LYS A 152 -14.19 -7.59 3.33
C LYS A 152 -12.83 -8.25 3.16
N ARG A 153 -11.76 -7.46 3.24
CA ARG A 153 -10.37 -7.93 3.14
C ARG A 153 -10.01 -8.97 4.20
N LEU A 154 -10.59 -8.84 5.39
CA LEU A 154 -10.45 -9.80 6.47
C LEU A 154 -11.34 -11.04 6.33
N ASN A 155 -12.06 -11.21 5.21
CA ASN A 155 -13.06 -12.26 4.97
C ASN A 155 -14.20 -12.26 6.02
N MET A 156 -14.62 -11.08 6.48
CA MET A 156 -15.65 -10.89 7.51
C MET A 156 -16.90 -10.23 6.94
N GLN A 157 -17.49 -10.86 5.92
CA GLN A 157 -18.64 -10.30 5.20
C GLN A 157 -19.85 -9.99 6.10
N ALA A 158 -20.14 -10.84 7.08
CA ALA A 158 -21.23 -10.60 8.03
C ALA A 158 -21.02 -9.32 8.88
N ALA A 159 -19.78 -9.01 9.27
CA ALA A 159 -19.47 -7.80 10.03
C ALA A 159 -19.52 -6.54 9.14
N ALA A 160 -19.14 -6.66 7.87
CA ALA A 160 -19.30 -5.60 6.88
C ALA A 160 -20.78 -5.26 6.64
N GLU A 161 -21.63 -6.28 6.46
CA GLU A 161 -23.08 -6.11 6.28
C GLU A 161 -23.74 -5.47 7.52
N GLU A 162 -23.34 -5.90 8.72
CA GLU A 162 -23.85 -5.34 9.98
C GLU A 162 -23.57 -3.83 10.07
N ILE A 163 -22.33 -3.39 9.83
CA ILE A 163 -21.97 -1.97 9.84
C ILE A 163 -22.75 -1.19 8.80
N PHE A 164 -22.89 -1.72 7.60
CA PHE A 164 -23.61 -1.05 6.53
C PHE A 164 -25.10 -0.88 6.86
N GLU A 165 -25.74 -1.90 7.43
CA GLU A 165 -27.13 -1.81 7.88
C GLU A 165 -27.33 -0.83 9.03
N THR A 166 -26.37 -0.76 9.96
CA THR A 166 -26.37 0.25 11.03
C THR A 166 -26.23 1.66 10.45
N ALA A 167 -25.29 1.88 9.54
CA ALA A 167 -25.09 3.17 8.87
C ALA A 167 -26.35 3.61 8.11
N LYS A 168 -27.04 2.70 7.41
CA LYS A 168 -28.32 2.98 6.72
C LYS A 168 -29.40 3.49 7.67
N LYS A 169 -29.51 2.87 8.86
CA LYS A 169 -30.51 3.26 9.87
C LYS A 169 -30.21 4.61 10.51
N LEU A 170 -28.93 4.89 10.78
CA LEU A 170 -28.52 6.09 11.52
C LEU A 170 -28.43 7.34 10.64
N THR A 171 -27.98 7.19 9.38
CA THR A 171 -27.59 8.34 8.56
C THR A 171 -28.52 8.66 7.39
N ASN A 172 -29.49 7.78 7.08
CA ASN A 172 -30.36 7.87 5.89
C ASN A 172 -29.57 8.28 4.62
N PRO A 173 -28.58 7.48 4.22
CA PRO A 173 -27.59 7.87 3.22
C PRO A 173 -28.20 7.94 1.81
N THR A 174 -27.48 8.60 0.89
CA THR A 174 -27.88 8.67 -0.52
C THR A 174 -27.84 7.30 -1.19
N ILE A 175 -28.64 7.12 -2.23
CA ILE A 175 -28.68 5.86 -3.01
C ILE A 175 -27.30 5.53 -3.59
N ASP A 176 -26.56 6.53 -4.07
CA ASP A 176 -25.22 6.31 -4.64
C ASP A 176 -24.23 5.73 -3.63
N PHE A 177 -24.31 6.17 -2.36
CA PHE A 177 -23.50 5.61 -1.27
C PHE A 177 -23.87 4.15 -0.99
N ILE A 178 -25.18 3.86 -0.94
CA ILE A 178 -25.68 2.50 -0.71
C ILE A 178 -25.14 1.55 -1.79
N LEU A 179 -25.24 1.95 -3.06
CA LEU A 179 -24.75 1.16 -4.18
C LEU A 179 -23.23 0.95 -4.14
N ALA A 180 -22.46 1.97 -3.74
CA ALA A 180 -21.01 1.86 -3.62
C ALA A 180 -20.60 0.81 -2.56
N VAL A 181 -21.23 0.84 -1.39
CA VAL A 181 -20.91 -0.12 -0.31
C VAL A 181 -21.40 -1.53 -0.65
N GLU A 182 -22.58 -1.67 -1.25
CA GLU A 182 -23.08 -2.98 -1.73
C GLU A 182 -22.17 -3.58 -2.79
N GLN A 183 -21.60 -2.77 -3.69
CA GLN A 183 -20.62 -3.23 -4.66
C GLN A 183 -19.37 -3.77 -3.97
N ILE A 184 -18.86 -3.06 -2.94
CA ILE A 184 -17.71 -3.53 -2.16
C ILE A 184 -18.03 -4.88 -1.53
N ILE A 185 -19.18 -5.03 -0.87
CA ILE A 185 -19.55 -6.27 -0.18
C ILE A 185 -19.71 -7.45 -1.17
N ASN A 186 -20.25 -7.21 -2.36
CA ASN A 186 -20.62 -8.27 -3.30
C ASN A 186 -19.55 -8.61 -4.37
N GLU A 187 -18.54 -7.77 -4.58
CA GLU A 187 -17.42 -8.10 -5.49
C GLU A 187 -16.55 -9.22 -4.89
N GLN A 188 -16.34 -10.30 -5.65
CA GLN A 188 -15.48 -11.43 -5.27
C GLN A 188 -14.01 -11.17 -5.56
#